data_AF-A0A0F8ZJ32-F1
#
_entry.id   AF-A0A0F8ZJ32-F1
#
_cell.length_a   1.000
_cell.length_b   1.000
_cell.length_c   1.000
_cell.angle_alpha   90.00
_cell.angle_beta   90.00
_cell.angle_gamma   90.00
#
_symmetry.space_group_name_H-M   'P 1'
#
loop_
_entity.id
_entity.type
_entity.pdbx_description
1 polymer ?
#
loop_
_entity_poly.entity_id
_entity_poly.type
_entity_poly.pdbx_seq_one_letter_code
_entity_poly.pdbx_strand_id
1 'polypeptide(L)'
;CKKIDRGVKSLKAYNRIFKSNGHYYLPYGGMSDAIFIDGAPLRSQWVPEEAMDAEQLERLCTARPRNVFGEVISRYQSEEVLKFLADIKIYYPELFALLSDEQKARVETIDYVGRKADLTTVAPGPVTLSKDVWEWDGETLRREGSMLLQPVPGACVQTIVPEPGAMVTITRNEQVTEKTVLLD
;
A
#
# COMPACT_ATOMS: atom_id res chain seq x y z
N CYS A 1 31.87 -27.87 11.84
CA CYS A 1 31.00 -27.61 10.67
C CYS A 1 30.64 -26.12 10.64
N LYS A 2 31.06 -25.38 9.61
CA LYS A 2 30.67 -23.97 9.42
C LYS A 2 29.17 -23.93 9.08
N LYS A 3 28.36 -23.25 9.89
CA LYS A 3 26.99 -22.89 9.52
C LYS A 3 27.08 -21.92 8.35
N ILE A 4 26.61 -22.36 7.18
CA ILE A 4 26.33 -21.48 6.07
C ILE A 4 25.04 -20.77 6.45
N ASP A 5 25.15 -19.53 6.94
CA ASP A 5 24.00 -18.64 7.02
C ASP A 5 23.64 -18.25 5.58
N ARG A 6 22.70 -19.00 5.00
CA ARG A 6 22.05 -18.57 3.77
C ARG A 6 21.17 -17.41 4.18
N GLY A 7 21.66 -16.19 3.96
CA GLY A 7 20.94 -14.93 4.11
C GLY A 7 19.69 -14.87 3.23
N VAL A 8 18.72 -15.73 3.49
CA VAL A 8 17.35 -15.57 3.05
C VAL A 8 16.74 -14.63 4.07
N LYS A 9 16.80 -13.32 3.78
CA LYS A 9 15.86 -12.39 4.41
C LYS A 9 14.48 -12.99 4.15
N SER A 10 13.76 -13.40 5.19
CA SER A 10 12.37 -13.81 5.04
C SER A 10 11.65 -12.66 4.34
N LEU A 11 11.09 -12.91 3.17
CA LEU A 11 10.29 -11.92 2.46
C LEU A 11 9.18 -11.50 3.43
N LYS A 12 9.30 -10.27 3.91
CA LYS A 12 8.29 -9.58 4.70
C LYS A 12 7.15 -9.26 3.74
N ALA A 13 6.35 -10.26 3.40
CA ALA A 13 5.07 -10.08 2.73
C ALA A 13 4.12 -9.47 3.77
N TYR A 14 4.19 -8.15 3.97
CA TYR A 14 3.28 -7.48 4.89
C TYR A 14 2.05 -6.98 4.15
N ASN A 15 0.90 -7.46 4.64
CA ASN A 15 -0.41 -6.82 4.64
C ASN A 15 -1.06 -6.39 3.32
N ARG A 16 -0.73 -7.00 2.18
CA ARG A 16 -1.50 -6.81 0.93
C ARG A 16 -2.15 -8.08 0.43
N ILE A 17 -3.32 -7.95 -0.19
CA ILE A 17 -3.98 -9.04 -0.90
C ILE A 17 -3.05 -9.64 -1.96
N PHE A 18 -3.03 -10.97 -2.05
CA PHE A 18 -2.35 -11.66 -3.14
C PHE A 18 -3.11 -12.93 -3.55
N LYS A 19 -2.90 -13.36 -4.79
CA LYS A 19 -3.50 -14.57 -5.36
C LYS A 19 -2.49 -15.72 -5.40
N SER A 20 -2.89 -16.91 -4.97
CA SER A 20 -2.10 -18.14 -5.05
C SER A 20 -3.01 -19.35 -5.19
N ASN A 21 -2.71 -20.25 -6.14
CA ASN A 21 -3.44 -21.50 -6.35
C ASN A 21 -4.97 -21.35 -6.39
N GLY A 22 -5.49 -20.38 -7.15
CA GLY A 22 -6.93 -20.14 -7.30
C GLY A 22 -7.59 -19.54 -6.06
N HIS A 23 -6.83 -19.02 -5.10
CA HIS A 23 -7.34 -18.37 -3.89
C HIS A 23 -6.73 -16.98 -3.74
N TYR A 24 -7.52 -16.05 -3.21
CA TYR A 24 -7.06 -14.77 -2.70
C TYR A 24 -6.80 -14.88 -1.21
N TYR A 25 -5.64 -14.41 -0.77
CA TYR A 25 -5.35 -14.20 0.64
C TYR A 25 -5.63 -12.76 1.01
N LEU A 26 -6.46 -12.54 2.03
CA LEU A 26 -6.90 -11.24 2.53
C LEU A 26 -6.28 -10.99 3.92
N PRO A 27 -5.15 -10.29 4.02
CA PRO A 27 -4.43 -10.08 5.28
C PRO A 27 -5.04 -8.99 6.18
N TYR A 28 -6.24 -8.52 5.89
CA TYR A 28 -6.86 -7.40 6.61
C TYR A 28 -7.53 -7.87 7.90
N GLY A 29 -7.29 -7.13 8.98
CA GLY A 29 -7.90 -7.40 10.28
C GLY A 29 -9.42 -7.25 10.21
N GLY A 30 -10.19 -8.07 10.91
CA GLY A 30 -11.65 -7.96 10.90
C GLY A 30 -12.36 -8.65 9.72
N MET A 31 -11.64 -9.02 8.65
CA MET A 31 -12.26 -9.66 7.48
C MET A 31 -12.58 -11.14 7.68
N SER A 32 -11.88 -11.83 8.57
CA SER A 32 -12.12 -13.25 8.85
C SER A 32 -12.38 -13.53 10.33
N ASP A 33 -13.06 -14.64 10.60
CA ASP A 33 -13.44 -15.14 11.93
C ASP A 33 -12.28 -15.43 12.90
N ALA A 34 -11.02 -15.22 12.51
CA ALA A 34 -9.85 -15.59 13.30
C ALA A 34 -9.82 -15.00 14.73
N ILE A 35 -10.63 -13.96 15.02
CA ILE A 35 -10.68 -13.29 16.33
C ILE A 35 -12.12 -12.95 16.79
N PHE A 36 -13.18 -13.42 16.11
CA PHE A 36 -14.55 -12.91 16.32
C PHE A 36 -15.58 -13.99 16.63
N ILE A 37 -16.57 -13.64 17.46
CA ILE A 37 -17.66 -14.51 17.89
C ILE A 37 -18.82 -14.48 16.88
N ASP A 38 -19.07 -13.32 16.24
CA ASP A 38 -20.17 -13.11 15.29
C ASP A 38 -19.89 -11.91 14.36
N GLY A 39 -20.42 -11.95 13.13
CA GLY A 39 -20.45 -10.82 12.19
C GLY A 39 -19.21 -10.58 11.31
N ALA A 40 -18.22 -11.48 11.28
CA ALA A 40 -17.14 -11.36 10.29
C ALA A 40 -17.62 -11.77 8.89
N PRO A 41 -17.17 -11.07 7.83
CA PRO A 41 -17.61 -11.35 6.48
C PRO A 41 -17.03 -12.63 5.89
N LEU A 42 -15.99 -13.25 6.48
CA LEU A 42 -15.39 -14.48 6.00
C LEU A 42 -15.09 -15.47 7.12
N ARG A 43 -15.15 -16.76 6.79
CA ARG A 43 -14.68 -17.85 7.66
C ARG A 43 -13.16 -18.02 7.68
N SER A 44 -12.49 -17.58 6.61
CA SER A 44 -11.05 -17.74 6.39
C SER A 44 -10.49 -16.50 5.69
N GLN A 45 -9.21 -16.20 5.91
CA GLN A 45 -8.49 -15.18 5.13
C GLN A 45 -8.20 -15.66 3.69
N TRP A 46 -8.31 -16.96 3.43
CA TRP A 46 -8.21 -17.53 2.10
C TRP A 46 -9.60 -17.66 1.49
N VAL A 47 -9.84 -16.94 0.41
CA VAL A 47 -11.11 -16.93 -0.33
C VAL A 47 -10.88 -17.56 -1.70
N PRO A 48 -11.65 -18.58 -2.10
CA PRO A 48 -11.60 -19.11 -3.45
C PRO A 48 -11.90 -18.02 -4.48
N GLU A 49 -11.22 -18.06 -5.62
CA GLU A 49 -11.41 -17.08 -6.70
C GLU A 49 -12.86 -17.02 -7.19
N GLU A 50 -13.51 -18.17 -7.33
CA GLU A 50 -14.91 -18.28 -7.72
C GLU A 50 -15.88 -17.66 -6.70
N ALA A 51 -15.45 -17.47 -5.47
CA ALA A 51 -16.24 -16.85 -4.40
C ALA A 51 -15.98 -15.34 -4.29
N MET A 52 -14.98 -14.78 -4.98
CA MET A 52 -14.69 -13.34 -5.01
C MET A 52 -15.56 -12.62 -6.06
N ASP A 53 -16.88 -12.72 -5.88
CA ASP A 53 -17.88 -12.05 -6.71
C ASP A 53 -18.36 -10.72 -6.12
N ALA A 54 -19.25 -10.03 -6.84
CA ALA A 54 -19.78 -8.73 -6.42
C ALA A 54 -20.50 -8.79 -5.05
N GLU A 55 -21.22 -9.89 -4.76
CA GLU A 55 -21.95 -10.04 -3.50
C GLU A 55 -20.97 -10.20 -2.32
N GLN A 56 -19.95 -11.04 -2.49
CA GLN A 56 -18.94 -11.27 -1.47
C GLN A 56 -18.08 -10.01 -1.24
N LEU A 57 -17.74 -9.27 -2.29
CA LEU A 57 -17.04 -7.99 -2.20
C LEU A 57 -17.87 -6.94 -1.44
N GLU A 58 -19.15 -6.82 -1.75
CA GLU A 58 -20.04 -5.88 -1.04
C GLU A 58 -20.22 -6.29 0.44
N ARG A 59 -20.31 -7.60 0.72
CA ARG A 59 -20.34 -8.11 2.10
C ARG A 59 -19.08 -7.73 2.87
N LEU A 60 -17.90 -7.81 2.25
CA LEU A 60 -16.65 -7.38 2.86
C LEU A 60 -16.68 -5.88 3.18
N CYS A 61 -17.08 -5.05 2.23
CA CYS A 61 -17.08 -3.60 2.37
C CYS A 61 -18.12 -3.08 3.38
N THR A 62 -19.23 -3.78 3.58
CA THR A 62 -20.34 -3.36 4.46
C THR A 62 -20.33 -4.02 5.83
N ALA A 63 -19.57 -5.10 6.03
CA ALA A 63 -19.52 -5.81 7.30
C ALA A 63 -19.16 -4.92 8.50
N ARG A 64 -19.73 -5.26 9.65
CA ARG A 64 -19.48 -4.57 10.93
C ARG A 64 -19.08 -5.62 11.97
N PRO A 65 -17.85 -6.15 11.89
CA PRO A 65 -17.39 -7.18 12.81
C PRO A 65 -17.37 -6.64 14.24
N ARG A 66 -17.66 -7.53 15.19
CA ARG A 66 -17.72 -7.21 16.62
C ARG A 66 -16.63 -7.95 17.38
N ASN A 67 -16.04 -7.30 18.38
CA ASN A 67 -15.06 -7.93 19.26
C ASN A 67 -15.71 -8.94 20.22
N VAL A 68 -14.91 -9.64 21.03
CA VAL A 68 -15.40 -10.63 22.02
C VAL A 68 -16.31 -10.03 23.11
N PHE A 69 -16.37 -8.70 23.23
CA PHE A 69 -17.25 -7.96 24.13
C PHE A 69 -18.52 -7.44 23.44
N GLY A 70 -18.72 -7.76 22.15
CA GLY A 70 -19.89 -7.35 21.37
C GLY A 70 -19.85 -5.93 20.80
N GLU A 71 -18.72 -5.23 20.92
CA GLU A 71 -18.55 -3.86 20.42
C GLU A 71 -18.13 -3.86 18.95
N VAL A 72 -18.67 -2.91 18.16
CA VAL A 72 -18.32 -2.74 16.74
C VAL A 72 -16.90 -2.25 16.60
N ILE A 73 -16.13 -2.90 15.73
CA ILE A 73 -14.75 -2.52 15.44
C ILE A 73 -14.75 -1.39 14.41
N SER A 74 -14.75 -0.15 14.88
CA SER A 74 -14.77 1.04 14.01
C SER A 74 -13.60 1.07 13.01
N ARG A 75 -12.41 0.62 13.45
CA ARG A 75 -11.20 0.53 12.63
C ARG A 75 -11.35 -0.35 11.39
N TYR A 76 -12.24 -1.35 11.41
CA TYR A 76 -12.49 -2.19 10.25
C TYR A 76 -12.93 -1.34 9.05
N GLN A 77 -13.91 -0.46 9.27
CA GLN A 77 -14.48 0.36 8.21
C GLN A 77 -13.61 1.55 7.83
N SER A 78 -12.92 2.16 8.81
CA SER A 78 -12.11 3.35 8.57
C SER A 78 -10.68 3.06 8.09
N GLU A 79 -10.16 1.84 8.30
CA GLU A 79 -8.79 1.49 7.94
C GLU A 79 -8.75 0.26 7.02
N GLU A 80 -9.29 -0.87 7.48
CA GLU A 80 -9.07 -2.17 6.81
C GLU A 80 -9.82 -2.28 5.48
N VAL A 81 -11.07 -1.84 5.42
CA VAL A 81 -11.84 -1.78 4.16
C VAL A 81 -11.19 -0.81 3.17
N LEU A 82 -10.69 0.33 3.64
CA LEU A 82 -10.01 1.29 2.74
C LEU A 82 -8.72 0.69 2.17
N LYS A 83 -7.89 0.05 3.00
CA LYS A 83 -6.67 -0.65 2.52
C LYS A 83 -7.00 -1.72 1.49
N PHE A 84 -8.03 -2.54 1.76
CA PHE A 84 -8.50 -3.55 0.83
C PHE A 84 -8.92 -2.95 -0.51
N LEU A 85 -9.76 -1.92 -0.48
CA LEU A 85 -10.24 -1.25 -1.68
C LEU A 85 -9.10 -0.60 -2.49
N ALA A 86 -8.11 0.01 -1.82
CA ALA A 86 -6.89 0.52 -2.48
C ALA A 86 -6.12 -0.60 -3.18
N ASP A 87 -5.89 -1.71 -2.48
CA ASP A 87 -5.07 -2.79 -3.01
C ASP A 87 -5.75 -3.47 -4.20
N ILE A 88 -7.06 -3.72 -4.15
CA ILE A 88 -7.75 -4.29 -5.32
C ILE A 88 -7.83 -3.30 -6.49
N LYS A 89 -7.93 -1.98 -6.24
CA LYS A 89 -7.85 -0.98 -7.32
C LYS A 89 -6.50 -1.04 -8.04
N ILE A 90 -5.41 -1.21 -7.30
CA ILE A 90 -4.05 -1.20 -7.85
C ILE A 90 -3.70 -2.55 -8.48
N TYR A 91 -3.95 -3.66 -7.79
CA TYR A 91 -3.41 -4.97 -8.13
C TYR A 91 -4.41 -5.92 -8.79
N TYR A 92 -5.72 -5.71 -8.58
CA TYR A 92 -6.80 -6.57 -9.07
C TYR A 92 -7.96 -5.74 -9.64
N PRO A 93 -7.69 -4.91 -10.67
CA PRO A 93 -8.68 -3.98 -11.21
C PRO A 93 -9.95 -4.68 -11.71
N GLU A 94 -9.87 -5.96 -12.07
CA GLU A 94 -11.02 -6.80 -12.40
C GLU A 94 -11.98 -6.99 -11.23
N LEU A 95 -11.47 -7.16 -10.00
CA LEU A 95 -12.29 -7.24 -8.80
C LEU A 95 -12.83 -5.85 -8.42
N PHE A 96 -12.01 -4.82 -8.57
CA PHE A 96 -12.44 -3.44 -8.34
C PHE A 96 -13.59 -3.02 -9.25
N ALA A 97 -13.61 -3.50 -10.49
CA ALA A 97 -14.69 -3.23 -11.44
C ALA A 97 -16.05 -3.78 -10.98
N LEU A 98 -16.07 -4.89 -10.23
CA LEU A 98 -17.28 -5.54 -9.70
C LEU A 98 -17.94 -4.78 -8.54
N LEU A 99 -17.22 -3.85 -7.90
CA LEU A 99 -17.75 -3.06 -6.79
C LEU A 99 -18.83 -2.07 -7.25
N SER A 100 -19.74 -1.75 -6.32
CA SER A 100 -20.69 -0.65 -6.49
C SER A 100 -19.98 0.71 -6.54
N ASP A 101 -20.60 1.70 -7.20
CA ASP A 101 -20.05 3.04 -7.34
C ASP A 101 -19.82 3.73 -5.98
N GLU A 102 -20.65 3.41 -4.99
CA GLU A 102 -20.47 3.88 -3.61
C GLU A 102 -19.13 3.40 -3.01
N GLN A 103 -18.81 2.11 -3.15
CA GLN A 103 -17.53 1.59 -2.63
C GLN A 103 -16.33 2.12 -3.43
N LYS A 104 -16.49 2.32 -4.75
CA LYS A 104 -15.44 2.92 -5.59
C LYS A 104 -15.12 4.36 -5.15
N ALA A 105 -16.13 5.16 -4.82
CA ALA A 105 -15.95 6.53 -4.34
C ALA A 105 -15.18 6.61 -3.01
N ARG A 106 -15.31 5.61 -2.13
CA ARG A 106 -14.54 5.53 -0.87
C ARG A 106 -13.03 5.40 -1.08
N VAL A 107 -12.58 5.00 -2.26
CA VAL A 107 -11.14 4.91 -2.60
C VAL A 107 -10.56 6.26 -2.95
N GLU A 108 -11.37 7.17 -3.46
CA GLU A 108 -10.93 8.53 -3.80
C GLU A 108 -10.58 9.34 -2.54
N THR A 109 -11.04 8.90 -1.37
CA THR A 109 -10.71 9.51 -0.08
C THR A 109 -9.50 8.86 0.62
N ILE A 110 -8.79 7.94 -0.03
CA ILE A 110 -7.66 7.24 0.58
C ILE A 110 -6.45 8.15 0.63
N ASP A 111 -5.97 8.35 1.85
CA ASP A 111 -4.75 9.08 2.13
C ASP A 111 -3.56 8.13 2.20
N TYR A 112 -2.65 8.26 1.24
CA TYR A 112 -1.37 7.57 1.16
C TYR A 112 -0.24 8.35 1.85
N VAL A 113 -0.51 9.56 2.36
CA VAL A 113 0.48 10.37 3.07
C VAL A 113 1.05 9.59 4.26
N GLY A 114 2.39 9.58 4.35
CA GLY A 114 3.15 8.85 5.36
C GLY A 114 3.56 7.43 4.95
N ARG A 115 2.95 6.84 3.92
CA ARG A 115 3.34 5.52 3.40
C ARG A 115 4.69 5.58 2.68
N LYS A 116 5.34 4.41 2.56
CA LYS A 116 6.62 4.27 1.86
C LYS A 116 6.39 3.75 0.45
N ALA A 117 7.04 4.35 -0.53
CA ALA A 117 6.97 3.95 -1.93
C ALA A 117 8.35 3.91 -2.56
N ASP A 118 8.47 3.15 -3.65
CA ASP A 118 9.63 3.15 -4.51
C ASP A 118 9.62 4.41 -5.37
N LEU A 119 10.61 5.27 -5.17
CA LEU A 119 10.78 6.52 -5.88
C LEU A 119 10.80 6.33 -7.40
N THR A 120 11.34 5.21 -7.90
CA THR A 120 11.39 4.94 -9.35
C THR A 120 10.01 4.71 -9.97
N THR A 121 8.96 4.63 -9.15
CA THR A 121 7.59 4.29 -9.55
C THR A 121 6.54 5.33 -9.15
N VAL A 122 6.93 6.39 -8.43
CA VAL A 122 6.03 7.50 -8.08
C VAL A 122 5.95 8.52 -9.21
N ALA A 123 4.84 9.28 -9.27
CA ALA A 123 4.67 10.36 -10.23
C ALA A 123 5.78 11.42 -10.12
N PRO A 124 6.21 12.03 -11.24
CA PRO A 124 7.08 13.20 -11.23
C PRO A 124 6.50 14.34 -10.37
N GLY A 125 7.38 15.08 -9.71
CA GLY A 125 7.06 16.25 -8.91
C GLY A 125 7.95 16.40 -7.67
N PRO A 126 7.64 17.35 -6.78
CA PRO A 126 8.49 17.59 -5.63
C PRO A 126 8.37 16.45 -4.60
N VAL A 127 9.50 15.92 -4.15
CA VAL A 127 9.58 14.89 -3.10
C VAL A 127 10.40 15.39 -1.92
N THR A 128 10.02 14.99 -0.70
CA THR A 128 10.75 15.39 0.51
C THR A 128 11.67 14.26 0.96
N LEU A 129 12.97 14.51 0.92
CA LEU A 129 14.00 13.59 1.41
C LEU A 129 14.71 14.22 2.60
N SER A 130 14.63 13.54 3.75
CA SER A 130 15.08 14.05 5.04
C SER A 130 14.41 15.38 5.43
N LYS A 131 15.00 16.52 5.08
CA LYS A 131 14.50 17.86 5.38
C LYS A 131 14.39 18.76 4.15
N ASP A 132 14.82 18.26 3.00
CA ASP A 132 14.95 19.05 1.78
C ASP A 132 13.93 18.58 0.74
N VAL A 133 13.45 19.53 -0.06
CA VAL A 133 12.62 19.24 -1.22
C VAL A 133 13.51 19.04 -2.44
N TRP A 134 13.27 17.95 -3.15
CA TRP A 134 13.93 17.57 -4.38
C TRP A 134 12.90 17.52 -5.51
N GLU A 135 13.30 17.91 -6.70
CA GLU A 135 12.47 17.76 -7.90
C GLU A 135 12.73 16.38 -8.50
N TRP A 136 11.67 15.57 -8.61
CA TRP A 136 11.70 14.28 -9.29
C TRP A 136 11.07 14.42 -10.67
N ASP A 137 11.80 14.09 -11.73
CA ASP A 137 11.28 14.17 -13.11
C ASP A 137 10.77 12.82 -13.66
N GLY A 138 10.92 11.73 -12.89
CA GLY A 138 10.61 10.36 -13.32
C GLY A 138 11.85 9.50 -13.61
N GLU A 139 13.03 10.11 -13.72
CA GLU A 139 14.31 9.42 -13.97
C GLU A 139 15.41 9.91 -13.02
N THR A 140 15.45 11.22 -12.74
CA THR A 140 16.46 11.86 -11.91
C THR A 140 15.85 12.72 -10.81
N LEU A 141 16.48 12.69 -9.64
CA LEU A 141 16.26 13.64 -8.56
C LEU A 141 17.21 14.81 -8.71
N ARG A 142 16.68 16.01 -8.74
CA ARG A 142 17.46 17.24 -8.83
C ARG A 142 17.20 18.16 -7.64
N ARG A 143 18.27 18.78 -7.16
CA ARG A 143 18.21 19.87 -6.19
C ARG A 143 19.26 20.92 -6.49
N GLU A 144 18.90 22.18 -6.32
CA GLU A 144 19.86 23.29 -6.29
C GLU A 144 20.16 23.67 -4.84
N GLY A 145 21.42 23.96 -4.54
CA GLY A 145 21.82 24.39 -3.20
C GLY A 145 23.22 23.96 -2.81
N SER A 146 23.63 24.32 -1.59
CA SER A 146 24.94 23.96 -1.07
C SER A 146 25.05 22.46 -0.78
N MET A 147 26.26 21.93 -0.99
CA MET A 147 26.63 20.59 -0.57
C MET A 147 27.52 20.71 0.67
N LEU A 148 27.39 19.78 1.63
CA LEU A 148 28.13 19.81 2.90
C LEU A 148 29.66 19.92 2.70
N LEU A 149 30.18 19.32 1.63
CA LEU A 149 31.61 19.29 1.28
C LEU A 149 31.84 19.89 -0.12
N GLN A 150 31.43 21.14 -0.31
CA GLN A 150 31.64 21.82 -1.58
C GLN A 150 33.14 22.15 -1.75
N PRO A 151 33.80 21.68 -2.84
CA PRO A 151 35.25 21.79 -2.98
C PRO A 151 35.72 23.22 -3.24
N VAL A 152 34.87 24.05 -3.86
CA VAL A 152 35.12 25.46 -4.17
C VAL A 152 33.83 26.28 -4.05
N PRO A 153 33.89 27.58 -3.73
CA PRO A 153 32.72 28.46 -3.73
C PRO A 153 32.05 28.51 -5.11
N GLY A 154 30.71 28.48 -5.14
CA GLY A 154 29.93 28.55 -6.38
C GLY A 154 28.49 28.03 -6.22
N ALA A 155 27.69 28.16 -7.28
CA ALA A 155 26.41 27.46 -7.36
C ALA A 155 26.62 25.96 -7.53
N CYS A 156 25.76 25.14 -6.91
CA CYS A 156 25.84 23.69 -7.00
C CYS A 156 24.45 23.11 -7.31
N VAL A 157 24.44 22.14 -8.21
CA VAL A 157 23.27 21.32 -8.56
C VAL A 157 23.64 19.87 -8.27
N GLN A 158 22.77 19.19 -7.55
CA GLN A 158 22.88 17.77 -7.22
C GLN A 158 21.88 17.01 -8.07
N THR A 159 22.36 15.97 -8.76
CA THR A 159 21.53 15.05 -9.55
C THR A 159 21.80 13.64 -9.08
N ILE A 160 20.73 12.89 -8.80
CA ILE A 160 20.79 11.50 -8.36
C ILE A 160 19.90 10.67 -9.29
N VAL A 161 20.44 9.57 -9.80
CA VAL A 161 19.66 8.53 -10.50
C VAL A 161 19.38 7.44 -9.47
N PRO A 162 18.16 7.32 -8.93
CA PRO A 162 17.85 6.32 -7.93
C PRO A 162 17.77 4.91 -8.55
N GLU A 163 18.19 3.92 -7.78
CA GLU A 163 17.98 2.51 -8.13
C GLU A 163 16.56 2.05 -7.73
N PRO A 164 15.99 1.04 -8.40
CA PRO A 164 14.74 0.42 -7.96
C PRO A 164 14.80 -0.03 -6.50
N GLY A 165 13.74 0.24 -5.75
CA GLY A 165 13.66 0.04 -4.30
C GLY A 165 14.13 1.24 -3.47
N ALA A 166 14.54 2.35 -4.10
CA ALA A 166 14.85 3.60 -3.41
C ALA A 166 13.60 4.15 -2.71
N MET A 167 13.62 4.15 -1.39
CA MET A 167 12.43 4.45 -0.59
C MET A 167 12.20 5.96 -0.41
N VAL A 168 10.98 6.41 -0.68
CA VAL A 168 10.48 7.76 -0.38
C VAL A 168 9.23 7.69 0.50
N THR A 169 8.97 8.75 1.27
CA THR A 169 7.70 8.89 2.00
C THR A 169 6.74 9.69 1.13
N ILE A 170 5.54 9.17 0.93
CA ILE A 170 4.49 9.90 0.23
C ILE A 170 4.06 11.08 1.11
N THR A 171 4.10 12.29 0.54
CA THR A 171 3.69 13.53 1.21
C THR A 171 2.43 14.12 0.61
N ARG A 172 2.04 13.68 -0.60
CA ARG A 172 0.79 14.05 -1.25
C ARG A 172 0.27 12.90 -2.11
N ASN A 173 -1.05 12.72 -2.19
CA ASN A 173 -1.66 11.57 -2.85
C ASN A 173 -1.45 11.54 -4.36
N GLU A 174 -1.23 12.69 -4.99
CA GLU A 174 -0.95 12.79 -6.43
C GLU A 174 0.39 12.15 -6.82
N GLN A 175 1.26 11.84 -5.84
CA GLN A 175 2.48 11.08 -6.07
C GLN A 175 2.22 9.61 -6.40
N VAL A 176 1.04 9.08 -6.04
CA VAL A 176 0.67 7.67 -6.23
C VAL A 176 -0.08 7.50 -7.54
N THR A 177 0.44 6.62 -8.38
CA THR A 177 -0.17 6.21 -9.65
C THR A 177 -0.39 4.70 -9.67
N GLU A 178 -1.03 4.19 -10.73
CA GLU A 178 -1.22 2.75 -10.95
C GLU A 178 0.10 1.97 -11.02
N LYS A 179 1.21 2.64 -11.38
CA LYS A 179 2.53 2.03 -11.47
C LYS A 179 3.28 2.03 -10.15
N THR A 180 2.78 2.75 -9.14
CA THR A 180 3.50 3.00 -7.90
C THR A 180 3.58 1.75 -7.05
N VAL A 181 4.81 1.36 -6.74
CA VAL A 181 5.12 0.25 -5.85
C VAL A 181 5.27 0.79 -4.44
N LEU A 182 4.34 0.42 -3.58
CA LEU A 182 4.41 0.69 -2.14
C LEU A 182 5.36 -0.33 -1.49
N LEU A 183 6.21 0.15 -0.57
CA LEU A 183 7.30 -0.60 0.07
C LEU A 183 7.06 -0.90 1.56
N ASP A 184 5.88 -0.56 2.07
CA ASP A 184 5.49 -0.73 3.47
C ASP A 184 4.90 -2.12 3.79
#